data_AF-A0A935LLQ6-F1
#
_entry.id   AF-A0A935LLQ6-F1
#
_cell.length_a   1.000
_cell.length_b   1.000
_cell.length_c   1.000
_cell.angle_alpha   90.00
_cell.angle_beta   90.00
_cell.angle_gamma   90.00
#
_symmetry.space_group_name_H-M   'P 1'
#
loop_
_entity.id
_entity.type
_entity.pdbx_description
1 polymer ?
#
loop_
_entity_poly.entity_id
_entity_poly.type
_entity_poly.pdbx_seq_one_letter_code
_entity_poly.pdbx_strand_id
1 'polypeptide(L)'
;MPHIYAEIERNIQKELVLAPAAAAEAKRIFRTYIEFKTATQSLPTVSADDKQMLSAIRNRFEAERTLRARYFSAAESAALFGSNDFTADDALARMEINANTQLSAAQKQAQLAELDANLPAEVRAWRAPQASMDALLAAENEARARGASADEMLAVRTRLVGAEAARNLAALDQENAEFERRVNAFKAEKAKILANAQLSEPEQLASIEGLRNREFRENEHFLLHAYEQQ
;
A
#
# COMPACT_ATOMS: atom_id res chain seq x y z
N MET A 1 26.81 24.45 12.32
CA MET A 1 25.49 25.11 12.23
C MET A 1 25.51 26.49 11.53
N PRO A 2 26.35 27.49 11.89
CA PRO A 2 26.22 28.85 11.34
C PRO A 2 26.35 28.96 9.81
N HIS A 3 27.17 28.10 9.21
CA HIS A 3 27.39 28.06 7.76
C HIS A 3 26.11 27.71 6.97
N ILE A 4 25.29 26.78 7.47
CA ILE A 4 24.06 26.31 6.80
C ILE A 4 23.00 27.43 6.77
N TYR A 5 22.95 28.26 7.83
CA TYR A 5 22.01 29.38 7.93
C TYR A 5 22.38 30.47 6.93
N ALA A 6 23.66 30.84 6.88
CA ALA A 6 24.17 31.84 5.95
C ALA A 6 24.04 31.40 4.48
N GLU A 7 24.04 30.10 4.22
CA GLU A 7 23.84 29.53 2.89
C GLU A 7 22.37 29.57 2.46
N ILE A 8 21.45 29.16 3.34
CA ILE A 8 20.01 29.21 3.06
C ILE A 8 19.53 30.65 2.89
N GLU A 9 19.97 31.60 3.74
CA GLU A 9 19.61 33.01 3.59
C GLU A 9 20.13 33.63 2.28
N ARG A 10 21.31 33.19 1.83
CA ARG A 10 21.91 33.62 0.55
C ARG A 10 21.12 33.05 -0.63
N ASN A 11 20.69 31.79 -0.54
CA ASN A 11 19.85 31.17 -1.56
C ASN A 11 18.48 31.85 -1.65
N ILE A 12 17.82 32.13 -0.51
CA ILE A 12 16.56 32.90 -0.48
C ILE A 12 16.74 34.26 -1.15
N GLN A 13 17.83 34.98 -0.85
CA GLN A 13 18.11 36.28 -1.46
C GLN A 13 18.32 36.21 -2.98
N LYS A 14 18.91 35.12 -3.46
CA LYS A 14 19.19 34.89 -4.87
C LYS A 14 17.90 34.54 -5.63
N GLU A 15 17.08 33.65 -5.10
CA GLU A 15 15.83 33.20 -5.72
C GLU A 15 14.74 34.29 -5.73
N LEU A 16 14.71 35.14 -4.70
CA LEU A 16 13.73 36.22 -4.56
C LEU A 16 14.32 37.60 -4.85
N VAL A 17 15.35 37.67 -5.71
CA VAL A 17 16.09 38.92 -6.00
C VAL A 17 15.19 40.03 -6.55
N LEU A 18 14.14 39.67 -7.29
CA LEU A 18 13.16 40.60 -7.86
C LEU A 18 12.00 40.95 -6.91
N ALA A 19 11.98 40.35 -5.72
CA ALA A 19 10.93 40.55 -4.71
C ALA A 19 11.57 40.75 -3.32
N PRO A 20 12.20 41.92 -3.06
CA PRO A 20 12.98 42.14 -1.83
C PRO A 20 12.15 42.04 -0.55
N ALA A 21 10.88 42.44 -0.59
CA ALA A 21 9.96 42.26 0.53
C ALA A 21 9.68 40.77 0.80
N ALA A 22 9.49 39.97 -0.25
CA ALA A 22 9.31 38.51 -0.12
C ALA A 22 10.59 37.82 0.35
N ALA A 23 11.77 38.28 -0.08
CA ALA A 23 13.05 37.78 0.39
C ALA A 23 13.25 38.04 1.89
N ALA A 24 12.88 39.23 2.36
CA ALA A 24 12.92 39.58 3.79
C ALA A 24 11.95 38.71 4.61
N GLU A 25 10.74 38.51 4.10
CA GLU A 25 9.72 37.70 4.76
C GLU A 25 10.11 36.21 4.82
N ALA A 26 10.63 35.66 3.72
CA ALA A 26 11.12 34.28 3.68
C ALA A 26 12.27 34.04 4.67
N LYS A 27 13.19 35.01 4.83
CA LYS A 27 14.25 34.94 5.85
C LYS A 27 13.68 34.99 7.26
N ARG A 28 12.68 35.82 7.52
CA ARG A 28 11.98 35.88 8.82
C ARG A 28 11.34 34.52 9.13
N ILE A 29 10.54 33.99 8.21
CA ILE A 29 9.88 32.68 8.34
C ILE A 29 10.92 31.57 8.59
N PHE A 30 12.04 31.57 7.85
CA PHE A 30 13.10 30.58 8.05
C PHE A 30 13.70 30.62 9.46
N ARG A 31 14.05 31.81 9.96
CA ARG A 31 14.58 31.96 11.34
C ARG A 31 13.56 31.51 12.38
N THR A 32 12.32 31.95 12.24
CA THR A 32 11.20 31.54 13.11
C THR A 32 11.00 30.02 13.08
N TYR A 33 11.15 29.39 11.92
CA TYR A 33 11.07 27.93 11.78
C TYR A 33 12.17 27.20 12.54
N ILE A 34 13.40 27.71 12.50
CA ILE A 34 14.47 27.13 13.32
C ILE A 34 14.17 27.27 14.81
N GLU A 35 13.76 28.45 15.26
CA GLU A 35 13.42 28.68 16.67
C GLU A 35 12.32 27.73 17.14
N PHE A 36 11.29 27.56 16.31
CA PHE A 36 10.25 26.55 16.51
C PHE A 36 10.83 25.14 16.61
N LYS A 37 11.69 24.71 15.67
CA LYS A 37 12.32 23.37 15.72
C LYS A 37 13.16 23.17 16.97
N THR A 38 13.87 24.17 17.45
CA THR A 38 14.58 24.11 18.73
C THR A 38 13.60 23.96 19.89
N ALA A 39 12.52 24.72 19.91
CA ALA A 39 11.50 24.62 20.95
C ALA A 39 10.80 23.25 20.97
N THR A 40 10.61 22.59 19.82
CA THR A 40 10.03 21.24 19.77
C THR A 40 10.87 20.18 20.49
N GLN A 41 12.17 20.42 20.73
CA GLN A 41 13.02 19.49 21.48
C GLN A 41 12.64 19.40 22.97
N SER A 42 11.91 20.39 23.48
CA SER A 42 11.38 20.38 24.85
C SER A 42 10.11 19.55 25.00
N LEU A 43 9.51 19.10 23.90
CA LEU A 43 8.32 18.26 23.94
C LEU A 43 8.68 16.83 24.36
N PRO A 44 7.78 16.13 25.09
CA PRO A 44 8.00 14.75 25.46
C PRO A 44 8.28 13.86 24.26
N THR A 45 9.30 13.01 24.37
CA THR A 45 9.58 11.97 23.38
C THR A 45 8.60 10.81 23.56
N VAL A 46 8.19 10.20 22.45
CA VAL A 46 7.37 8.99 22.48
C VAL A 46 8.29 7.78 22.45
N SER A 47 8.10 6.83 23.37
CA SER A 47 8.85 5.58 23.38
C SER A 47 8.12 4.50 22.56
N ALA A 48 8.88 3.63 21.90
CA ALA A 48 8.32 2.48 21.18
C ALA A 48 7.72 1.42 22.12
N ASP A 49 8.14 1.40 23.39
CA ASP A 49 7.69 0.44 24.41
C ASP A 49 6.41 0.89 25.15
N ASP A 50 5.86 2.05 24.80
CA ASP A 50 4.67 2.57 25.46
C ASP A 50 3.43 1.76 25.07
N LYS A 51 2.80 1.09 26.04
CA LYS A 51 1.47 0.45 25.86
C LYS A 51 0.38 1.43 25.39
N GLN A 52 0.65 2.73 25.51
CA GLN A 52 -0.19 3.86 25.11
C GLN A 52 0.44 4.66 23.95
N MET A 53 1.29 4.03 23.12
CA MET A 53 2.04 4.68 22.05
C MET A 53 1.17 5.54 21.13
N LEU A 54 0.01 5.04 20.68
CA LEU A 54 -0.89 5.83 19.81
C LEU A 54 -1.37 7.12 20.47
N SER A 55 -1.81 7.06 21.73
CA SER A 55 -2.18 8.27 22.49
C SER A 55 -1.00 9.19 22.76
N ALA A 56 0.21 8.66 22.98
CA ALA A 56 1.41 9.46 23.16
C ALA A 56 1.79 10.20 21.87
N ILE A 57 1.70 9.54 20.71
CA ILE A 57 1.92 10.17 19.39
C ILE A 57 0.90 11.28 19.16
N ARG A 58 -0.40 11.01 19.38
CA ARG A 58 -1.46 12.03 19.26
C ARG A 58 -1.16 13.25 20.14
N ASN A 59 -0.90 13.02 21.43
CA ASN A 59 -0.62 14.11 22.38
C ASN A 59 0.59 14.94 21.96
N ARG A 60 1.62 14.31 21.40
CA ARG A 60 2.78 15.02 20.87
C ARG A 60 2.43 15.88 19.65
N PHE A 61 1.67 15.36 18.68
CA PHE A 61 1.23 16.17 17.53
C PHE A 61 0.40 17.38 17.96
N GLU A 62 -0.52 17.21 18.93
CA GLU A 62 -1.29 18.31 19.49
C GLU A 62 -0.41 19.34 20.23
N ALA A 63 0.60 18.88 20.97
CA ALA A 63 1.55 19.75 21.62
C ALA A 63 2.40 20.54 20.60
N GLU A 64 2.82 19.90 19.51
CA GLU A 64 3.52 20.56 18.40
C GLU A 64 2.63 21.61 17.72
N ARG A 65 1.35 21.29 17.43
CA ARG A 65 0.38 22.24 16.87
C ARG A 65 0.14 23.43 17.78
N THR A 66 -0.03 23.18 19.08
CA THR A 66 -0.18 24.24 20.10
C THR A 66 1.05 25.13 20.17
N LEU A 67 2.25 24.54 20.08
CA LEU A 67 3.50 25.28 20.10
C LEU A 67 3.64 26.19 18.86
N ARG A 68 3.22 25.74 17.68
CA ARG A 68 3.29 26.53 16.43
C ARG A 68 2.55 27.86 16.55
N ALA A 69 1.43 27.91 17.26
CA ALA A 69 0.66 29.14 17.46
C ALA A 69 1.44 30.25 18.21
N ARG A 70 2.57 29.92 18.85
CA ARG A 70 3.48 30.90 19.46
C ARG A 70 4.51 31.49 18.50
N TYR A 71 4.72 30.85 17.35
CA TYR A 71 5.76 31.20 16.38
C TYR A 71 5.19 31.69 15.05
N PHE A 72 4.04 31.16 14.63
CA PHE A 72 3.49 31.40 13.31
C PHE A 72 2.06 31.94 13.40
N SER A 73 1.68 32.74 12.40
CA SER A 73 0.27 33.05 12.17
C SER A 73 -0.51 31.80 11.74
N ALA A 74 -1.84 31.85 11.78
CA ALA A 74 -2.68 30.76 11.28
C ALA A 74 -2.43 30.48 9.78
N ALA A 75 -2.24 31.54 8.99
CA ALA A 75 -1.96 31.42 7.55
C ALA A 75 -0.59 30.77 7.29
N GLU A 76 0.45 31.18 8.01
CA GLU A 76 1.78 30.58 7.93
C GLU A 76 1.77 29.12 8.39
N SER A 77 1.06 28.82 9.47
CA SER A 77 0.93 27.46 9.98
C SER A 77 0.26 26.54 8.95
N ALA A 78 -0.83 27.00 8.33
CA ALA A 78 -1.52 26.25 7.29
C ALA A 78 -0.63 26.02 6.06
N ALA A 79 0.09 27.06 5.61
CA ALA A 79 0.96 26.98 4.44
C ALA A 79 2.19 26.08 4.66
N LEU A 80 2.79 26.11 5.85
CA LEU A 80 4.00 25.35 6.16
C LEU A 80 3.72 23.90 6.58
N PHE A 81 2.62 23.65 7.28
CA PHE A 81 2.39 22.36 7.95
C PHE A 81 1.11 21.63 7.52
N GLY A 82 0.17 22.30 6.85
CA GLY A 82 -1.17 21.76 6.61
C GLY A 82 -1.18 20.38 5.91
N SER A 83 -0.33 20.20 4.90
CA SER A 83 -0.22 18.90 4.20
C SER A 83 0.34 17.78 5.09
N ASN A 84 1.32 18.11 5.93
CA ASN A 84 1.93 17.14 6.84
C ASN A 84 0.97 16.79 7.99
N ASP A 85 0.26 17.78 8.51
CA ASP A 85 -0.75 17.58 9.55
C ASP A 85 -1.89 16.69 9.03
N PHE A 86 -2.40 16.98 7.84
CA PHE A 86 -3.40 16.14 7.19
C PHE A 86 -2.95 14.68 7.04
N THR A 87 -1.71 14.48 6.60
CA THR A 87 -1.14 13.14 6.42
C THR A 87 -0.96 12.42 7.75
N ALA A 88 -0.50 13.13 8.79
CA ALA A 88 -0.33 12.58 10.13
C ALA A 88 -1.68 12.23 10.77
N ASP A 89 -2.69 13.08 10.61
CA ASP A 89 -4.04 12.86 11.13
C ASP A 89 -4.72 11.66 10.46
N ASP A 90 -4.63 11.54 9.13
CA ASP A 90 -5.12 10.37 8.37
C ASP A 90 -4.44 9.08 8.86
N ALA A 91 -3.11 9.09 9.00
CA ALA A 91 -2.36 7.93 9.46
C ALA A 91 -2.73 7.51 10.89
N LEU A 92 -2.85 8.47 11.81
CA LEU A 92 -3.24 8.21 13.20
C LEU A 92 -4.66 7.66 13.29
N ALA A 93 -5.61 8.24 12.58
CA ALA A 93 -6.99 7.76 12.56
C ALA A 93 -7.06 6.30 12.08
N ARG A 94 -6.33 5.94 11.02
CA ARG A 94 -6.26 4.54 10.55
C ARG A 94 -5.67 3.59 11.57
N MET A 95 -4.56 3.99 12.20
CA MET A 95 -3.92 3.17 13.23
C MET A 95 -4.87 2.91 14.40
N GLU A 96 -5.63 3.91 14.82
CA GLU A 96 -6.60 3.79 15.91
C GLU A 96 -7.79 2.90 15.57
N ILE A 97 -8.35 3.05 14.37
CA ILE A 97 -9.43 2.17 13.88
C ILE A 97 -8.93 0.71 13.89
N ASN A 98 -7.72 0.49 13.37
CA ASN A 98 -7.14 -0.86 13.28
C ASN A 98 -6.79 -1.45 14.66
N ALA A 99 -6.28 -0.64 15.58
CA ALA A 99 -5.92 -1.07 16.93
C ALA A 99 -7.13 -1.26 17.86
N ASN A 100 -8.30 -0.72 17.52
CA ASN A 100 -9.48 -0.81 18.38
C ASN A 100 -10.03 -2.24 18.46
N THR A 101 -9.94 -2.87 19.63
CA THR A 101 -10.41 -4.24 19.89
C THR A 101 -11.91 -4.35 20.10
N GLN A 102 -12.61 -3.22 20.27
CA GLN A 102 -14.07 -3.18 20.42
C GLN A 102 -14.81 -3.14 19.08
N LEU A 103 -14.09 -2.96 17.96
CA LEU A 103 -14.67 -2.97 16.62
C LEU A 103 -14.51 -4.34 15.96
N SER A 104 -15.62 -4.84 15.41
CA SER A 104 -15.58 -5.95 14.45
C SER A 104 -14.87 -5.56 13.17
N ALA A 105 -14.45 -6.56 12.38
CA ALA A 105 -13.83 -6.33 11.07
C ALA A 105 -14.71 -5.45 10.15
N ALA A 106 -16.02 -5.71 10.11
CA ALA A 106 -16.97 -4.93 9.32
C ALA A 106 -17.07 -3.47 9.79
N GLN A 107 -17.05 -3.23 11.11
CA GLN A 107 -17.08 -1.86 11.67
C GLN A 107 -15.78 -1.11 11.38
N LYS A 108 -14.62 -1.78 11.47
CA LYS A 108 -13.33 -1.18 11.07
C LYS A 108 -13.34 -0.77 9.62
N GLN A 109 -13.81 -1.64 8.74
CA GLN A 109 -13.89 -1.36 7.32
C GLN A 109 -14.83 -0.20 6.99
N ALA A 110 -15.97 -0.10 7.67
CA ALA A 110 -16.89 1.03 7.53
C ALA A 110 -16.23 2.36 7.95
N GLN A 111 -15.53 2.39 9.09
CA GLN A 111 -14.85 3.60 9.56
C GLN A 111 -13.67 4.02 8.67
N LEU A 112 -12.91 3.05 8.14
CA LEU A 112 -11.84 3.34 7.17
C LEU A 112 -12.41 3.93 5.87
N ALA A 113 -13.53 3.41 5.39
CA ALA A 113 -14.20 3.95 4.20
C ALA A 113 -14.72 5.38 4.41
N GLU A 114 -15.24 5.69 5.61
CA GLU A 114 -15.62 7.05 5.98
C GLU A 114 -14.42 8.00 6.02
N LEU A 115 -13.29 7.54 6.56
CA LEU A 115 -12.04 8.29 6.57
C LEU A 115 -11.55 8.59 5.15
N ASP A 116 -11.62 7.61 4.24
CA ASP A 116 -11.30 7.79 2.83
C ASP A 116 -12.23 8.78 2.13
N ALA A 117 -13.52 8.78 2.47
CA ALA A 117 -14.50 9.71 1.92
C ALA A 117 -14.18 11.18 2.29
N ASN A 118 -13.57 11.41 3.46
CA ASN A 118 -13.20 12.74 3.95
C ASN A 118 -11.90 13.30 3.34
N LEU A 119 -11.14 12.51 2.57
CA LEU A 119 -9.95 13.02 1.88
C LEU A 119 -10.33 14.06 0.81
N PRO A 120 -9.51 15.08 0.53
CA PRO A 120 -9.73 16.01 -0.58
C PRO A 120 -9.91 15.28 -1.92
N ALA A 121 -10.75 15.83 -2.81
CA ALA A 121 -11.11 15.17 -4.07
C ALA A 121 -9.90 14.79 -4.93
N GLU A 122 -8.88 15.64 -4.96
CA GLU A 122 -7.62 15.42 -5.69
C GLU A 122 -6.84 14.22 -5.11
N VAL A 123 -6.80 14.09 -3.79
CA VAL A 123 -6.16 12.97 -3.09
C VAL A 123 -6.94 11.68 -3.32
N ARG A 124 -8.29 11.73 -3.27
CA ARG A 124 -9.15 10.58 -3.58
C ARG A 124 -8.95 10.10 -5.01
N ALA A 125 -8.89 11.00 -5.98
CA ALA A 125 -8.70 10.66 -7.39
C ALA A 125 -7.35 9.96 -7.63
N TRP A 126 -6.29 10.41 -6.95
CA TRP A 126 -4.98 9.78 -7.03
C TRP A 126 -4.93 8.40 -6.34
N ARG A 127 -5.63 8.21 -5.21
CA ARG A 127 -5.68 6.94 -4.46
C ARG A 127 -6.67 5.90 -5.03
N ALA A 128 -7.68 6.32 -5.81
CA ALA A 128 -8.75 5.45 -6.27
C ALA A 128 -8.30 4.16 -7.00
N PRO A 129 -7.29 4.18 -7.89
CA PRO A 129 -6.86 2.96 -8.59
C PRO A 129 -6.26 1.91 -7.63
N GLN A 130 -5.40 2.33 -6.70
CA GLN A 130 -4.77 1.43 -5.73
C GLN A 130 -5.80 0.92 -4.71
N ALA A 131 -6.64 1.81 -4.18
CA ALA A 131 -7.69 1.44 -3.23
C ALA A 131 -8.70 0.46 -3.84
N SER A 132 -9.01 0.60 -5.15
CA SER A 132 -9.87 -0.33 -5.86
C SER A 132 -9.26 -1.73 -5.98
N MET A 133 -7.93 -1.85 -6.12
CA MET A 133 -7.25 -3.13 -6.19
C MET A 133 -7.15 -3.81 -4.83
N ASP A 134 -6.79 -3.06 -3.78
CA ASP A 134 -6.74 -3.59 -2.43
C ASP A 134 -8.13 -4.06 -1.96
N ALA A 135 -9.18 -3.29 -2.28
CA ALA A 135 -10.57 -3.67 -1.99
C ALA A 135 -11.01 -4.91 -2.76
N LEU A 136 -10.63 -5.06 -4.03
CA LEU A 136 -10.89 -6.26 -4.83
C LEU A 136 -10.25 -7.49 -4.19
N LEU A 137 -8.95 -7.44 -3.89
CA LEU A 137 -8.21 -8.56 -3.30
C LEU A 137 -8.79 -8.97 -1.93
N ALA A 138 -9.12 -7.99 -1.08
CA ALA A 138 -9.72 -8.25 0.22
C ALA A 138 -11.08 -8.94 0.08
N ALA A 139 -11.95 -8.43 -0.81
CA ALA A 139 -13.28 -8.99 -1.03
C ALA A 139 -13.22 -10.41 -1.63
N GLU A 140 -12.31 -10.66 -2.56
CA GLU A 140 -12.09 -12.00 -3.11
C GLU A 140 -11.59 -12.99 -2.06
N ASN A 141 -10.65 -12.57 -1.21
CA ASN A 141 -10.14 -13.41 -0.12
C ASN A 141 -11.22 -13.75 0.89
N GLU A 142 -12.04 -12.77 1.28
CA GLU A 142 -13.17 -12.99 2.19
C GLU A 142 -14.23 -13.91 1.58
N ALA A 143 -14.55 -13.72 0.29
CA ALA A 143 -15.45 -14.61 -0.44
C ALA A 143 -14.92 -16.05 -0.51
N ARG A 144 -13.62 -16.23 -0.81
CA ARG A 144 -12.96 -17.53 -0.85
C ARG A 144 -12.93 -18.21 0.51
N ALA A 145 -12.64 -17.46 1.58
CA ALA A 145 -12.65 -17.98 2.95
C ALA A 145 -14.02 -18.50 3.40
N ARG A 146 -15.10 -17.94 2.85
CA ARG A 146 -16.48 -18.41 3.09
C ARG A 146 -16.95 -19.51 2.14
N GLY A 147 -16.12 -19.94 1.20
CA GLY A 147 -16.48 -20.95 0.19
C GLY A 147 -17.47 -20.44 -0.86
N ALA A 148 -17.40 -19.15 -1.22
CA ALA A 148 -18.27 -18.56 -2.23
C ALA A 148 -18.17 -19.31 -3.57
N SER A 149 -19.33 -19.47 -4.22
CA SER A 149 -19.45 -20.00 -5.57
C SER A 149 -18.84 -19.06 -6.62
N ALA A 150 -18.62 -19.58 -7.84
CA ALA A 150 -18.13 -18.77 -8.95
C ALA A 150 -19.06 -17.59 -9.29
N ASP A 151 -20.38 -17.79 -9.19
CA ASP A 151 -21.38 -16.75 -9.44
C ASP A 151 -21.35 -15.66 -8.37
N GLU A 152 -21.17 -16.04 -7.09
CA GLU A 152 -21.00 -15.09 -5.99
C GLU A 152 -19.70 -14.30 -6.13
N MET A 153 -18.60 -14.96 -6.50
CA MET A 153 -17.33 -14.30 -6.80
C MET A 153 -17.48 -13.30 -7.96
N LEU A 154 -18.16 -13.68 -9.03
CA LEU A 154 -18.44 -12.81 -10.17
C LEU A 154 -19.29 -11.59 -9.76
N ALA A 155 -20.29 -11.78 -8.89
CA ALA A 155 -21.12 -10.70 -8.37
C ALA A 155 -20.31 -9.72 -7.50
N VAL A 156 -19.44 -10.24 -6.62
CA VAL A 156 -18.51 -9.43 -5.82
C VAL A 156 -17.60 -8.59 -6.71
N ARG A 157 -16.96 -9.21 -7.71
CA ARG A 157 -16.08 -8.52 -8.66
C ARG A 157 -16.82 -7.47 -9.48
N THR A 158 -18.02 -7.79 -9.98
CA THR A 158 -18.83 -6.87 -10.80
C THR A 158 -19.16 -5.59 -10.05
N ARG A 159 -19.42 -5.67 -8.74
CA ARG A 159 -19.68 -4.50 -7.90
C ARG A 159 -18.46 -3.58 -7.78
N LEU A 160 -17.24 -4.13 -7.81
CA LEU A 160 -16.00 -3.40 -7.54
C LEU A 160 -15.32 -2.87 -8.80
N VAL A 161 -15.25 -3.68 -9.86
CA VAL A 161 -14.50 -3.36 -11.08
C VAL A 161 -15.37 -3.28 -12.34
N GLY A 162 -16.68 -3.49 -12.20
CA GLY A 162 -17.61 -3.51 -13.32
C GLY A 162 -17.66 -4.87 -14.05
N ALA A 163 -18.71 -5.05 -14.85
CA ALA A 163 -19.04 -6.36 -15.45
C ALA A 163 -18.00 -6.86 -16.46
N GLU A 164 -17.35 -5.97 -17.20
CA GLU A 164 -16.35 -6.36 -18.20
C GLU A 164 -15.07 -6.90 -17.54
N ALA A 165 -14.49 -6.14 -16.62
CA ALA A 165 -13.31 -6.57 -15.87
C ALA A 165 -13.59 -7.83 -15.04
N ALA A 166 -14.78 -7.94 -14.43
CA ALA A 166 -15.18 -9.13 -13.68
C ALA A 166 -15.25 -10.38 -14.56
N ARG A 167 -15.73 -10.27 -15.81
CA ARG A 167 -15.74 -11.38 -16.77
C ARG A 167 -14.34 -11.78 -17.21
N ASN A 168 -13.46 -10.82 -17.44
CA ASN A 168 -12.05 -11.10 -17.78
C ASN A 168 -11.34 -11.84 -16.64
N LEU A 169 -11.57 -11.44 -15.39
CA LEU A 169 -11.05 -12.14 -14.21
C LEU A 169 -11.62 -13.56 -14.09
N ALA A 170 -12.92 -13.75 -14.35
CA ALA A 170 -13.51 -15.08 -14.32
C ALA A 170 -12.98 -15.99 -15.44
N ALA A 171 -12.70 -15.45 -16.64
CA ALA A 171 -12.05 -16.19 -17.71
C ALA A 171 -10.62 -16.60 -17.32
N LEU A 172 -9.86 -15.70 -16.71
CA LEU A 172 -8.51 -16.00 -16.21
C LEU A 172 -8.54 -17.12 -15.15
N ASP A 173 -9.52 -17.12 -14.26
CA ASP A 173 -9.69 -18.21 -13.28
C ASP A 173 -9.95 -19.57 -13.95
N GLN A 174 -10.73 -19.59 -15.04
CA GLN A 174 -10.97 -20.81 -15.80
C GLN A 174 -9.70 -21.32 -16.49
N GLU A 175 -8.94 -20.42 -17.11
CA GLU A 175 -7.65 -20.75 -17.72
C GLU A 175 -6.66 -21.31 -16.68
N ASN A 176 -6.60 -20.70 -15.50
CA ASN A 176 -5.76 -21.18 -14.39
C ASN A 176 -6.21 -22.58 -13.92
N ALA A 177 -7.51 -22.80 -13.74
CA ALA A 177 -8.03 -24.10 -13.32
C ALA A 177 -7.80 -25.20 -14.37
N GLU A 178 -7.86 -24.85 -15.66
CA GLU A 178 -7.49 -25.75 -16.75
C GLU A 178 -6.00 -26.08 -16.76
N PHE A 179 -5.16 -25.07 -16.56
CA PHE A 179 -3.72 -25.23 -16.46
C PHE A 179 -3.34 -26.14 -15.28
N GLU A 180 -3.90 -25.91 -14.10
CA GLU A 180 -3.64 -26.74 -12.91
C GLU A 180 -4.07 -28.19 -13.12
N ARG A 181 -5.21 -28.43 -13.79
CA ARG A 181 -5.62 -29.79 -14.15
C ARG A 181 -4.61 -30.47 -15.08
N ARG A 182 -4.12 -29.77 -16.10
CA ARG A 182 -3.07 -30.27 -17.01
C ARG A 182 -1.77 -30.58 -16.27
N VAL A 183 -1.34 -29.69 -15.36
CA VAL A 183 -0.17 -29.88 -14.51
C VAL A 183 -0.31 -31.12 -13.63
N ASN A 184 -1.44 -31.32 -12.99
CA ASN A 184 -1.67 -32.48 -12.13
C ASN A 184 -1.66 -33.80 -12.93
N ALA A 185 -2.27 -33.81 -14.12
CA ALA A 185 -2.19 -34.94 -15.03
C ALA A 185 -0.74 -35.23 -15.47
N PHE A 186 0.01 -34.18 -15.81
CA PHE A 186 1.41 -34.28 -16.17
C PHE A 186 2.27 -34.86 -15.03
N LYS A 187 2.11 -34.36 -13.79
CA LYS A 187 2.81 -34.87 -12.60
C LYS A 187 2.53 -36.37 -12.40
N ALA A 188 1.28 -36.80 -12.58
CA ALA A 188 0.89 -38.20 -12.43
C ALA A 188 1.51 -39.11 -13.51
N GLU A 189 1.51 -38.68 -14.78
CA GLU A 189 2.13 -39.44 -15.88
C GLU A 189 3.66 -39.46 -15.78
N LYS A 190 4.29 -38.34 -15.40
CA LYS A 190 5.73 -38.27 -15.11
C LYS A 190 6.13 -39.28 -14.04
N ALA A 191 5.36 -39.40 -12.96
CA ALA A 191 5.63 -40.37 -11.90
C ALA A 191 5.56 -41.83 -12.41
N LYS A 192 4.61 -42.15 -13.30
CA LYS A 192 4.53 -43.49 -13.93
C LYS A 192 5.74 -43.78 -14.81
N ILE A 193 6.23 -42.80 -15.57
CA ILE A 193 7.42 -42.95 -16.42
C ILE A 193 8.66 -43.23 -15.56
N LEU A 194 8.85 -42.48 -14.48
CA LEU A 194 9.98 -42.65 -13.57
C LEU A 194 9.93 -43.99 -12.81
N ALA A 195 8.74 -44.47 -12.47
CA ALA A 195 8.54 -45.77 -11.84
C ALA A 195 8.70 -46.95 -12.80
N ASN A 196 8.82 -46.70 -14.11
CA ASN A 196 8.96 -47.75 -15.09
C ASN A 196 10.41 -48.27 -15.16
N ALA A 197 10.66 -49.40 -14.50
CA ALA A 197 11.95 -50.08 -14.47
C ALA A 197 12.38 -50.70 -15.81
N GLN A 198 11.52 -50.73 -16.83
CA GLN A 198 11.86 -51.18 -18.18
C GLN A 198 12.54 -50.09 -19.02
N LEU A 199 12.45 -48.83 -18.61
CA LEU A 199 13.11 -47.71 -19.28
C LEU A 199 14.43 -47.40 -18.58
N SER A 200 15.49 -47.22 -19.37
CA SER A 200 16.74 -46.63 -18.87
C SER A 200 16.53 -45.16 -18.51
N GLU A 201 17.39 -44.61 -17.66
CA GLU A 201 17.32 -43.21 -17.24
C GLU A 201 17.29 -42.22 -18.43
N PRO A 202 18.10 -42.37 -19.50
CA PRO A 202 17.97 -41.53 -20.70
C PRO A 202 16.61 -41.64 -21.41
N GLU A 203 16.01 -42.84 -21.46
CA GLU A 203 14.70 -43.08 -22.09
C GLU A 203 13.55 -42.50 -21.27
N GLN A 204 13.65 -42.55 -19.93
CA GLN A 204 12.71 -41.90 -19.03
C GLN A 204 12.74 -40.38 -19.23
N LEU A 205 13.93 -39.77 -19.27
CA LEU A 205 14.10 -38.34 -19.50
C LEU A 205 13.55 -37.90 -20.87
N ALA A 206 13.85 -38.64 -21.94
CA ALA A 206 13.33 -38.37 -23.27
C ALA A 206 11.79 -38.47 -23.33
N SER A 207 11.20 -39.43 -22.61
CA SER A 207 9.74 -39.61 -22.53
C SER A 207 9.06 -38.46 -21.77
N ILE A 208 9.68 -37.96 -20.70
CA ILE A 208 9.18 -36.81 -19.92
C ILE A 208 9.25 -35.51 -20.74
N GLU A 209 10.33 -35.29 -21.49
CA GLU A 209 10.44 -34.16 -22.43
C GLU A 209 9.37 -34.25 -23.54
N GLY A 210 9.18 -35.44 -24.12
CA GLY A 210 8.13 -35.66 -25.11
C GLY A 210 6.71 -35.45 -24.57
N LEU A 211 6.47 -35.79 -23.31
CA LEU A 211 5.22 -35.50 -22.61
C LEU A 211 5.05 -33.99 -22.39
N ARG A 212 6.11 -33.30 -21.96
CA ARG A 212 6.09 -31.84 -21.72
C ARG A 212 5.76 -31.06 -22.98
N ASN A 213 6.41 -31.38 -24.09
CA ASN A 213 6.22 -30.70 -25.38
C ASN A 213 4.85 -30.95 -26.01
N ARG A 214 4.16 -32.03 -25.60
CA ARG A 214 2.81 -32.34 -26.06
C ARG A 214 1.75 -31.64 -25.24
N GLU A 215 1.93 -31.63 -23.92
CA GLU A 215 0.93 -31.13 -22.99
C GLU A 215 1.04 -29.62 -22.74
N PHE A 216 2.19 -28.99 -23.01
CA PHE A 216 2.44 -27.57 -22.74
C PHE A 216 3.16 -26.87 -23.89
N ARG A 217 2.74 -25.65 -24.19
CA ARG A 217 3.43 -24.76 -25.14
C ARG A 217 4.75 -24.29 -24.54
N GLU A 218 5.69 -23.86 -25.38
CA GLU A 218 7.01 -23.38 -24.91
C GLU A 218 6.91 -22.25 -23.88
N ASN A 219 5.95 -21.33 -24.05
CA ASN A 219 5.72 -20.24 -23.10
C ASN A 219 5.10 -20.68 -21.76
N GLU A 220 4.54 -21.89 -21.70
CA GLU A 220 3.97 -22.49 -20.48
C GLU A 220 5.02 -23.30 -19.68
N HIS A 221 6.20 -23.58 -20.24
CA HIS A 221 7.22 -24.42 -19.57
C HIS A 221 7.80 -23.76 -18.32
N PHE A 222 7.93 -22.43 -18.31
CA PHE A 222 8.38 -21.69 -17.13
C PHE A 222 7.36 -21.79 -15.97
N LEU A 223 6.07 -21.64 -16.30
CA LEU A 223 4.97 -21.79 -15.33
C LEU A 223 4.90 -23.23 -14.81
N LEU A 224 5.01 -24.22 -15.70
CA LEU A 224 5.06 -25.63 -15.33
C LEU A 224 6.17 -25.89 -14.31
N HIS A 225 7.38 -25.39 -14.54
CA HIS A 225 8.50 -25.56 -13.62
C HIS A 225 8.19 -24.99 -12.23
N ALA A 226 7.57 -23.81 -12.14
CA ALA A 226 7.17 -23.21 -10.86
C ALA A 226 6.15 -24.08 -10.10
N TYR A 227 5.19 -24.67 -10.81
CA TYR A 227 4.21 -25.58 -10.22
C TYR A 227 4.82 -26.94 -9.84
N GLU A 228 5.89 -27.40 -10.49
CA GLU A 228 6.58 -28.64 -10.12
C GLU A 228 7.37 -28.54 -8.81
N GLN A 229 7.73 -27.32 -8.36
CA GLN A 229 8.45 -27.08 -7.10
C GLN A 229 7.53 -26.93 -5.88
N GLN A 230 6.21 -26.87 -6.08
CA GLN A 230 5.18 -26.89 -5.04
C GLN A 230 4.69 -28.32 -4.78
#